data_AF-A0A1G4A6A9-F1
#
_entry.id   AF-A0A1G4A6A9-F1
#
_cell.length_a   1.000
_cell.length_b   1.000
_cell.length_c   1.000
_cell.angle_alpha   90.00
_cell.angle_beta   90.00
_cell.angle_gamma   90.00
#
_symmetry.space_group_name_H-M   'P 1'
#
loop_
_entity.id
_entity.type
_entity.pdbx_description
1 polymer ?
#
loop_
_entity_poly.entity_id
_entity_poly.type
_entity_poly.pdbx_seq_one_letter_code
_entity_poly.pdbx_strand_id
1 'polypeptide(L)'
;MKPLTKLKKPFGTAKMTRIKSVRYLAWEDAFDVEFDDGLSFLEPHKSIRKANRISSSARPAEVVLDAESRIGFEVRYDNGQVAEVSWSFIRELPPKKFRAIGR
;
A
#
# COMPACT_ATOMS: atom_id res chain seq x y z
N MET A 1 -10.48 10.26 9.02
CA MET A 1 -11.28 9.01 8.86
C MET A 1 -10.72 7.90 9.75
N LYS A 2 -11.50 6.89 10.22
CA LYS A 2 -10.92 5.78 11.02
C LYS A 2 -10.08 4.87 10.11
N PRO A 3 -8.81 4.60 10.41
CA PRO A 3 -7.98 3.74 9.57
C PRO A 3 -8.51 2.30 9.59
N LEU A 4 -8.83 1.77 8.41
CA LEU A 4 -9.37 0.41 8.23
C LEU A 4 -8.27 -0.67 8.29
N THR A 5 -7.22 -0.48 9.08
CA THR A 5 -6.18 -1.50 9.30
C THR A 5 -6.75 -2.82 9.82
N LYS A 6 -7.94 -2.80 10.43
CA LYS A 6 -8.69 -3.99 10.84
C LYS A 6 -9.27 -4.82 9.69
N LEU A 7 -9.36 -4.28 8.47
CA LEU A 7 -9.85 -5.02 7.30
C LEU A 7 -8.78 -5.83 6.59
N LYS A 8 -7.49 -5.56 6.86
CA LYS A 8 -6.41 -6.34 6.26
C LYS A 8 -6.53 -7.81 6.68
N LYS A 9 -6.41 -8.71 5.71
CA LYS A 9 -6.46 -10.15 5.92
C LYS A 9 -5.07 -10.69 6.29
N PRO A 10 -4.96 -11.86 6.91
CA PRO A 10 -3.68 -12.54 7.04
C PRO A 10 -2.98 -12.71 5.67
N PHE A 11 -1.65 -12.73 5.69
CA PHE A 11 -0.84 -12.97 4.50
C PHE A 11 -1.29 -14.22 3.73
N GLY A 12 -1.45 -14.10 2.42
CA GLY A 12 -1.86 -15.17 1.51
C GLY A 12 -3.32 -15.60 1.60
N THR A 13 -4.19 -14.81 2.26
CA THR A 13 -5.61 -15.16 2.44
C THR A 13 -6.57 -14.16 1.81
N ALA A 14 -6.10 -13.00 1.35
CA ALA A 14 -6.94 -12.08 0.60
C ALA A 14 -7.14 -12.61 -0.83
N LYS A 15 -8.33 -12.37 -1.39
CA LYS A 15 -8.55 -12.53 -2.82
C LYS A 15 -7.96 -11.33 -3.55
N MET A 16 -7.28 -11.60 -4.65
CA MET A 16 -6.80 -10.57 -5.56
C MET A 16 -7.99 -9.82 -6.14
N THR A 17 -7.99 -8.50 -5.96
CA THR A 17 -8.94 -7.57 -6.54
C THR A 17 -8.14 -6.43 -7.17
N ARG A 18 -8.54 -5.98 -8.35
CA ARG A 18 -7.92 -4.83 -9.03
C ARG A 18 -8.16 -3.55 -8.24
N ILE A 19 -7.18 -2.66 -8.31
CA ILE A 19 -7.26 -1.30 -7.79
C ILE A 19 -8.08 -0.47 -8.76
N LYS A 20 -9.09 0.21 -8.25
CA LYS A 20 -9.94 1.13 -9.01
C LYS A 20 -9.35 2.53 -9.06
N SER A 21 -8.88 3.03 -7.92
CA SER A 21 -8.30 4.37 -7.81
C SER A 21 -7.30 4.45 -6.66
N VAL A 22 -6.33 5.36 -6.80
CA VAL A 22 -5.36 5.69 -5.75
C VAL A 22 -5.20 7.20 -5.70
N ARG A 23 -5.23 7.77 -4.49
CA ARG A 23 -4.97 9.20 -4.28
C ARG A 23 -4.20 9.44 -2.99
N TYR A 24 -3.23 10.35 -3.03
CA TYR A 24 -2.55 10.81 -1.83
C TYR A 24 -3.35 11.90 -1.12
N LEU A 25 -3.62 11.70 0.16
CA LEU A 25 -4.30 12.64 1.05
C LEU A 25 -3.26 13.36 1.91
N ALA A 26 -2.75 14.50 1.42
CA ALA A 26 -1.69 15.25 2.10
C ALA A 26 -2.03 15.62 3.55
N TRP A 27 -3.30 15.89 3.84
CA TRP A 27 -3.77 16.27 5.18
C TRP A 27 -3.80 15.09 6.18
N GLU A 28 -3.87 13.84 5.72
CA GLU A 28 -3.81 12.62 6.55
C GLU A 28 -2.42 11.93 6.49
N ASP A 29 -1.49 12.41 5.65
CA ASP A 29 -0.24 11.72 5.26
C ASP A 29 -0.49 10.22 4.93
N ALA A 30 -1.48 9.97 4.05
CA ALA A 30 -1.94 8.62 3.72
C ALA A 30 -2.44 8.50 2.27
N PHE A 31 -2.52 7.26 1.78
CA PHE A 31 -3.04 6.92 0.47
C PHE A 31 -4.43 6.28 0.61
N ASP A 32 -5.41 6.87 -0.06
CA ASP A 32 -6.75 6.31 -0.20
C ASP A 32 -6.76 5.42 -1.44
N VAL A 33 -7.00 4.12 -1.23
CA VAL A 33 -6.92 3.07 -2.25
C VAL A 33 -8.27 2.38 -2.33
N GLU A 34 -8.95 2.53 -3.46
CA GLU A 34 -10.24 1.89 -3.74
C GLU A 34 -10.04 0.64 -4.62
N PHE A 35 -10.80 -0.42 -4.35
CA PHE A 35 -10.78 -1.66 -5.11
C PHE A 35 -12.09 -1.87 -5.88
N ASP A 36 -12.03 -2.66 -6.96
CA ASP A 36 -13.20 -2.99 -7.78
C ASP A 36 -14.30 -3.76 -7.00
N ASP A 37 -13.98 -4.35 -5.83
CA ASP A 37 -14.94 -5.01 -4.93
C ASP A 37 -15.66 -4.04 -3.97
N GLY A 38 -15.45 -2.73 -4.15
CA GLY A 38 -16.08 -1.67 -3.36
C GLY A 38 -15.42 -1.40 -2.00
N LEU A 39 -14.31 -2.08 -1.68
CA LEU A 39 -13.57 -1.82 -0.46
C LEU A 39 -12.54 -0.71 -0.66
N SER A 40 -12.42 0.16 0.34
CA SER A 40 -11.40 1.22 0.37
C SER A 40 -10.52 1.08 1.60
N PHE A 41 -9.23 1.40 1.42
CA PHE A 41 -8.23 1.35 2.47
C PHE A 41 -7.51 2.70 2.53
N LEU A 42 -7.34 3.19 3.76
CA LEU A 42 -6.48 4.34 4.03
C LEU A 42 -5.14 3.81 4.53
N GLU A 43 -4.17 3.71 3.62
CA GLU A 43 -2.82 3.21 3.91
C GLU A 43 -1.90 4.37 4.33
N PRO A 44 -1.35 4.35 5.56
CA PRO A 44 -0.44 5.40 6.00
C PRO A 44 0.82 5.48 5.11
N HIS A 45 1.21 6.69 4.72
CA HIS A 45 2.40 6.92 3.91
C HIS A 45 3.67 6.39 4.59
N LYS A 46 3.75 6.49 5.92
CA LYS A 46 4.85 5.89 6.71
C LYS A 46 5.03 4.38 6.48
N SER A 47 3.96 3.64 6.23
CA SER A 47 4.02 2.18 5.98
C SER A 47 4.72 1.92 4.65
N ILE A 48 4.32 2.66 3.60
CA ILE A 48 4.88 2.56 2.25
C ILE A 48 6.36 2.97 2.27
N ARG A 49 6.70 4.09 2.91
CA ARG A 49 8.10 4.54 3.04
C ARG A 49 8.96 3.48 3.70
N LYS A 50 8.50 2.91 4.82
CA LYS A 50 9.22 1.87 5.55
C LYS A 50 9.44 0.62 4.70
N ALA A 51 8.41 0.17 3.97
CA ALA A 51 8.49 -1.02 3.14
C ALA A 51 9.45 -0.84 1.94
N ASN A 52 9.45 0.35 1.35
CA ASN A 52 10.24 0.66 0.15
C ASN A 52 11.58 1.38 0.44
N ARG A 53 11.95 1.56 1.71
CA ARG A 53 13.17 2.26 2.14
C ARG A 53 13.26 3.71 1.62
N ILE A 54 12.12 4.39 1.57
CA ILE A 54 12.03 5.79 1.17
C ILE A 54 12.44 6.70 2.32
N SER A 55 13.14 7.79 2.02
CA SER A 55 13.49 8.80 3.01
C SER A 55 12.25 9.35 3.70
N SER A 56 12.35 9.65 5.00
CA SER A 56 11.28 10.33 5.74
C SER A 56 11.02 11.75 5.28
N SER A 57 11.98 12.39 4.60
CA SER A 57 11.83 13.73 4.02
C SER A 57 11.24 13.75 2.62
N ALA A 58 11.14 12.59 1.95
CA ALA A 58 10.64 12.50 0.58
C ALA A 58 9.14 12.79 0.52
N ARG A 59 8.73 13.64 -0.43
CA ARG A 59 7.32 14.01 -0.63
C ARG A 59 6.76 13.37 -1.89
N PRO A 60 5.54 12.80 -1.87
CA PRO A 60 4.93 12.25 -3.07
C PRO A 60 4.74 13.37 -4.10
N ALA A 61 5.28 13.18 -5.30
CA ALA A 61 5.14 14.08 -6.43
C ALA A 61 4.09 13.56 -7.42
N GLU A 62 4.06 12.24 -7.65
CA GLU A 62 3.15 11.58 -8.57
C GLU A 62 2.74 10.21 -8.04
N VAL A 63 1.50 9.80 -8.32
CA VAL A 63 0.99 8.44 -8.08
C VAL A 63 0.56 7.86 -9.41
N VAL A 64 1.18 6.75 -9.81
CA VAL A 64 0.95 6.10 -11.10
C VAL A 64 0.31 4.75 -10.86
N LEU A 65 -0.97 4.62 -11.23
CA LEU A 65 -1.66 3.33 -11.25
C LEU A 65 -1.35 2.62 -12.56
N ASP A 66 -0.93 1.36 -12.49
CA ASP A 66 -0.71 0.55 -13.69
C ASP A 66 -2.02 0.38 -14.47
N ALA A 67 -2.03 0.85 -15.73
CA ALA A 67 -3.24 0.97 -16.53
C ALA A 67 -3.80 -0.38 -17.02
N GLU A 68 -2.95 -1.37 -17.23
CA GLU A 68 -3.35 -2.66 -17.78
C GLU A 68 -3.82 -3.63 -16.70
N SER A 69 -2.97 -3.90 -15.71
CA SER A 69 -3.21 -4.94 -14.71
C SER A 69 -3.96 -4.41 -13.49
N ARG A 70 -3.73 -3.13 -13.12
CA ARG A 70 -4.25 -2.49 -11.90
C ARG A 70 -4.00 -3.32 -10.64
N ILE A 71 -2.88 -4.06 -10.59
CA ILE A 71 -2.49 -4.92 -9.45
C ILE A 71 -1.57 -4.21 -8.46
N GLY A 72 -1.21 -2.97 -8.73
CA GLY A 72 -0.33 -2.14 -7.92
C GLY A 72 -0.20 -0.74 -8.49
N PHE A 73 0.52 0.11 -7.78
CA PHE A 73 0.81 1.48 -8.18
C PHE A 73 2.23 1.89 -7.74
N GLU A 74 2.77 2.90 -8.41
CA GLU A 74 4.00 3.57 -8.02
C GLU A 74 3.69 4.88 -7.29
N VAL A 75 4.52 5.21 -6.30
CA VAL A 75 4.62 6.55 -5.75
C VAL A 75 5.99 7.09 -6.13
N ARG A 76 6.02 8.13 -6.96
CA ARG A 76 7.24 8.83 -7.34
C ARG A 76 7.42 10.05 -6.47
N TYR A 77 8.61 10.19 -5.91
CA TYR A 77 8.93 11.23 -4.93
C TYR A 77 9.70 12.39 -5.57
N ASP A 78 9.62 13.56 -4.93
CA ASP A 78 10.32 14.78 -5.32
C ASP A 78 11.86 14.65 -5.40
N ASN A 79 12.42 13.71 -4.64
CA ASN A 79 13.85 13.41 -4.62
C ASN A 79 14.28 12.27 -5.57
N GLY A 80 13.38 11.85 -6.47
CA GLY A 80 13.64 10.79 -7.45
C GLY A 80 13.52 9.37 -6.91
N GLN A 81 13.22 9.16 -5.63
CA GLN A 81 12.89 7.84 -5.11
C GLN A 81 11.55 7.36 -5.67
N VAL A 82 11.39 6.04 -5.77
CA VAL A 82 10.14 5.39 -6.21
C VAL A 82 9.78 4.29 -5.23
N ALA A 83 8.52 4.25 -4.80
CA ALA A 83 7.95 3.13 -4.05
C ALA A 83 6.96 2.37 -4.93
N GLU A 84 7.11 1.05 -4.97
CA GLU A 84 6.13 0.16 -5.59
C GLU A 84 5.20 -0.40 -4.51
N VAL A 85 3.90 -0.43 -4.80
CA VAL A 85 2.88 -0.86 -3.85
C VAL A 85 1.92 -1.83 -4.54
N SER A 86 1.94 -3.10 -4.12
CA SER A 86 1.05 -4.12 -4.65
C SER A 86 -0.34 -4.08 -3.98
N TRP A 87 -1.34 -4.64 -4.67
CA TRP A 87 -2.67 -4.90 -4.10
C TRP A 87 -2.59 -5.65 -2.77
N SER A 88 -1.67 -6.63 -2.66
CA SER A 88 -1.52 -7.48 -1.48
C SER A 88 -0.93 -6.70 -0.30
N PHE A 89 -0.02 -5.75 -0.54
CA PHE A 89 0.49 -4.88 0.52
C PHE A 89 -0.66 -4.11 1.20
N ILE A 90 -1.63 -3.64 0.43
CA ILE A 90 -2.80 -2.92 0.94
C ILE A 90 -3.80 -3.87 1.61
N ARG A 91 -3.97 -5.08 1.08
CA ARG A 91 -5.03 -6.02 1.50
C ARG A 91 -4.61 -6.95 2.62
N GLU A 92 -3.32 -7.16 2.83
CA GLU A 92 -2.79 -8.18 3.71
C GLU A 92 -1.88 -7.63 4.80
N LEU A 93 -1.93 -8.28 5.96
CA LEU A 93 -0.95 -8.14 7.00
C LEU A 93 0.37 -8.80 6.54
N PRO A 94 1.53 -8.30 6.99
CA PRO A 94 2.79 -8.98 6.79
C PRO A 94 2.73 -10.43 7.29
N PRO A 95 3.48 -11.36 6.68
CA PRO A 95 3.55 -12.73 7.17
C PRO A 95 3.98 -12.73 8.64
N LYS A 96 3.30 -13.53 9.46
CA LYS A 96 3.76 -13.77 10.83
C LYS A 96 5.14 -14.41 10.74
N LYS A 97 6.11 -13.94 11.53
CA LYS A 97 7.41 -14.59 11.63
C LYS A 97 7.15 -16.06 11.98
N PHE A 98 7.46 -16.98 11.07
CA PHE A 98 7.59 -18.38 11.45
C PHE A 98 8.76 -18.42 12.43
N ARG A 99 8.46 -18.72 13.70
CA ARG A 99 9.50 -19.11 14.64
C ARG A 99 10.06 -20.40 14.07
N ALA A 100 11.25 -20.35 13.47
CA ALA A 100 11.94 -21.56 13.05
C ALA A 100 12.02 -22.45 14.30
N ILE A 101 11.30 -23.56 14.30
CA ILE A 101 11.53 -24.62 15.28
C ILE A 101 12.95 -25.07 14.97
N GLY A 102 13.86 -24.84 15.92
CA GLY A 102 15.27 -25.17 15.76
C GLY A 102 15.43 -26.59 15.25
N ARG A 103 16.25 -26.74 14.21
CA ARG A 103 16.87 -28.01 13.88
C ARG A 103 17.81 -28.43 15.01
#